data_AF-A0A4Y8LJ14-F1
#
_entry.id   AF-A0A4Y8LJ14-F1
#
_cell.length_a   1.000
_cell.length_b   1.000
_cell.length_c   1.000
_cell.angle_alpha   90.00
_cell.angle_beta   90.00
_cell.angle_gamma   90.00
#
_symmetry.space_group_name_H-M   'P 1'
#
loop_
_entity.id
_entity.type
_entity.pdbx_description
1 polymer ?
#
loop_
_entity_poly.entity_id
_entity_poly.type
_entity_poly.pdbx_seq_one_letter_code
_entity_poly.pdbx_strand_id
1 'polypeptide(L)'
;MKKRLWFSVLALSLTLAACQDETENETESTMTEEETQTEEVEEVEEVSAEPESVLGELKEMNLPSLPQEPQDFVQQGEGLLNNETVGNGNESQAAFLELFSDVPALPENATQEEMELYYQYIHNITRVSLPDPSDVLDIAQFDMEGMPEADRRYEFKENYNIEIILDASGSMGADAGGETRMEQAKEEIQNFLASAPEEANVSLRVYGHEGTGDDADKDMSCSAIEEVYERGPYDEAAFQEALDQFEPAGWTPVAGALESAAESFEGLDGAQNTNLIYLVSDGIETCDGDPVAAAKSFAGSNISPIINVIGFNADSEAQQQLKEVAKEAGGAYANVNNAEELRNEFEQTKDILKEWEQWRIGALNDRNWTSANATVDINNFSITWNNNARAQVNSEYNAMSLLVDEEKFTYEQLQPMKDLATANYDLALETGSDFYEELQQVKEEGIEGMEQKIEDAKPDGE
;
A
#
# COMPACT_ATOMS: atom_id res chain seq x y z
N MET A 1 36.15 45.97 4.06
CA MET A 1 37.43 46.33 4.73
C MET A 1 37.77 45.25 5.76
N LYS A 2 39.07 45.02 6.04
CA LYS A 2 39.61 43.91 6.87
C LYS A 2 39.42 42.53 6.17
N LYS A 3 40.46 41.75 5.81
CA LYS A 3 41.58 41.12 6.58
C LYS A 3 41.09 39.88 7.35
N ARG A 4 41.74 38.70 7.30
CA ARG A 4 43.02 38.25 6.69
C ARG A 4 42.96 36.70 6.46
N LEU A 5 43.47 36.15 5.36
CA LEU A 5 44.81 35.52 5.26
C LEU A 5 45.12 34.43 6.31
N TRP A 6 45.31 33.20 5.84
CA TRP A 6 46.52 32.41 6.13
C TRP A 6 47.11 31.90 4.79
N PHE A 7 48.35 31.44 4.80
CA PHE A 7 49.19 31.21 3.62
C PHE A 7 50.26 30.17 3.97
N SER A 8 51.04 29.71 2.96
CA SER A 8 52.36 29.05 3.10
C SER A 8 52.39 27.55 3.50
N VAL A 9 53.35 26.72 3.05
CA VAL A 9 54.23 26.70 1.84
C VAL A 9 55.06 25.39 1.83
N LEU A 10 55.82 25.12 0.74
CA LEU A 10 56.85 24.06 0.59
C LEU A 10 56.28 22.63 0.34
N ALA A 11 56.98 21.68 -0.30
CA ALA A 11 58.36 21.68 -0.82
C ALA A 11 58.48 20.96 -2.20
N LEU A 12 59.68 20.94 -2.78
CA LEU A 12 59.99 20.46 -4.14
C LEU A 12 61.19 19.47 -4.12
N SER A 13 61.27 18.65 -5.17
CA SER A 13 62.50 18.07 -5.80
C SER A 13 62.89 16.60 -5.54
N LEU A 14 63.61 16.07 -6.55
CA LEU A 14 63.95 14.67 -6.87
C LEU A 14 65.10 14.09 -6.03
N THR A 15 65.26 12.76 -6.05
CA THR A 15 66.53 12.12 -6.50
C THR A 15 66.34 10.63 -6.88
N LEU A 16 67.30 10.06 -7.63
CA LEU A 16 67.39 8.63 -7.98
C LEU A 16 68.62 7.97 -7.30
N ALA A 17 68.62 6.62 -7.23
CA ALA A 17 69.66 5.71 -7.78
C ALA A 17 70.17 4.55 -6.87
N ALA A 18 70.57 3.45 -7.54
CA ALA A 18 71.56 2.41 -7.15
C ALA A 18 71.16 1.37 -6.05
N CYS A 19 71.08 0.06 -6.36
CA CYS A 19 72.16 -0.99 -6.41
C CYS A 19 72.38 -1.69 -5.04
N GLN A 20 72.85 -2.96 -4.90
CA GLN A 20 73.18 -4.08 -5.82
C GLN A 20 73.32 -5.38 -4.98
N ASP A 21 73.12 -6.55 -5.61
CA ASP A 21 73.69 -7.90 -5.31
C ASP A 21 73.62 -8.42 -3.83
N GLU A 22 73.95 -9.65 -3.41
CA GLU A 22 74.61 -10.88 -3.90
C GLU A 22 74.00 -12.06 -3.05
N THR A 23 74.10 -13.39 -3.25
CA THR A 23 74.94 -14.29 -4.07
C THR A 23 74.15 -15.61 -4.40
N GLU A 24 74.79 -16.55 -5.09
CA GLU A 24 74.36 -17.88 -5.57
C GLU A 24 74.17 -18.98 -4.49
N ASN A 25 73.58 -20.13 -4.87
CA ASN A 25 74.37 -21.38 -5.01
C ASN A 25 73.71 -22.42 -5.93
N GLU A 26 74.53 -23.23 -6.61
CA GLU A 26 74.15 -24.28 -7.58
C GLU A 26 74.12 -25.68 -6.94
N THR A 27 73.54 -26.67 -7.64
CA THR A 27 74.11 -28.04 -7.79
C THR A 27 73.52 -28.69 -9.05
N GLU A 28 74.32 -29.49 -9.76
CA GLU A 28 74.10 -29.93 -11.14
C GLU A 28 73.69 -31.42 -11.28
N SER A 29 73.09 -31.76 -12.43
CA SER A 29 73.21 -33.02 -13.21
C SER A 29 73.09 -34.42 -12.57
N THR A 30 72.35 -35.32 -13.24
CA THR A 30 72.89 -36.49 -13.99
C THR A 30 71.77 -37.16 -14.83
N MET A 31 72.10 -37.68 -16.03
CA MET A 31 71.21 -38.39 -16.98
C MET A 31 71.20 -39.92 -16.75
N THR A 32 70.32 -40.68 -17.43
CA THR A 32 70.63 -41.83 -18.33
C THR A 32 69.36 -42.23 -19.12
N GLU A 33 69.50 -42.75 -20.35
CA GLU A 33 68.44 -43.46 -21.12
C GLU A 33 68.20 -44.89 -20.54
N GLU A 34 67.49 -45.88 -21.10
CA GLU A 34 66.66 -46.07 -22.32
C GLU A 34 65.77 -47.33 -22.06
N GLU A 35 64.61 -47.47 -22.71
CA GLU A 35 64.19 -48.69 -23.46
C GLU A 35 62.73 -48.60 -23.97
N THR A 36 62.42 -49.36 -25.02
CA THR A 36 61.19 -49.23 -25.83
C THR A 36 60.43 -50.55 -25.89
N GLN A 37 59.10 -50.51 -25.78
CA GLN A 37 58.25 -51.54 -26.39
C GLN A 37 56.87 -50.98 -26.79
N THR A 38 56.27 -51.60 -27.80
CA THR A 38 55.17 -51.04 -28.61
C THR A 38 53.99 -52.00 -28.65
N GLU A 39 52.76 -51.52 -28.48
CA GLU A 39 51.60 -52.06 -29.20
C GLU A 39 50.42 -51.07 -29.26
N GLU A 40 49.79 -51.05 -30.44
CA GLU A 40 48.62 -50.29 -30.91
C GLU A 40 47.30 -51.09 -30.63
N VAL A 41 46.05 -50.59 -30.56
CA VAL A 41 45.38 -49.26 -30.59
C VAL A 41 44.15 -49.38 -29.66
N GLU A 42 43.66 -48.30 -29.05
CA GLU A 42 42.21 -48.00 -29.06
C GLU A 42 41.99 -46.48 -28.93
N GLU A 43 40.91 -45.95 -29.52
CA GLU A 43 40.70 -44.50 -29.68
C GLU A 43 40.25 -43.81 -28.38
N VAL A 44 40.80 -42.62 -28.14
CA VAL A 44 40.17 -41.58 -27.30
C VAL A 44 40.15 -40.31 -28.14
N GLU A 45 38.97 -39.74 -28.33
CA GLU A 45 38.79 -38.54 -29.14
C GLU A 45 39.55 -37.35 -28.53
N GLU A 46 40.23 -36.55 -29.36
CA GLU A 46 40.63 -35.20 -28.97
C GLU A 46 39.36 -34.35 -28.83
N VAL A 47 38.77 -34.35 -27.63
CA VAL A 47 37.84 -33.29 -27.22
C VAL A 47 38.67 -32.03 -27.06
N SER A 48 38.83 -31.30 -28.15
CA SER A 48 39.39 -29.96 -28.14
C SER A 48 38.46 -29.07 -27.31
N ALA A 49 38.88 -28.76 -26.09
CA ALA A 49 38.29 -27.67 -25.34
C ALA A 49 38.58 -26.38 -26.12
N GLU A 50 37.58 -25.88 -26.86
CA GLU A 50 37.57 -24.50 -27.30
C GLU A 50 37.63 -23.60 -26.05
N PRO A 51 38.29 -22.44 -26.12
CA PRO A 51 38.35 -21.54 -24.98
C PRO A 51 36.93 -21.13 -24.56
N GLU A 52 36.72 -20.98 -23.26
CA GLU A 52 35.49 -20.42 -22.69
C GLU A 52 35.21 -19.08 -23.39
N SER A 53 34.10 -19.05 -24.15
CA SER A 53 33.73 -17.90 -24.95
C SER A 53 32.80 -17.01 -24.16
N VAL A 54 32.93 -15.69 -24.34
CA VAL A 54 32.04 -14.68 -23.74
C VAL A 54 30.57 -14.97 -24.06
N LEU A 55 30.31 -15.48 -25.27
CA LEU A 55 29.01 -15.98 -25.73
C LEU A 55 28.46 -17.13 -24.85
N GLY A 56 29.32 -18.03 -24.37
CA GLY A 56 28.95 -19.14 -23.50
C GLY A 56 28.57 -18.67 -22.10
N GLU A 57 29.47 -17.92 -21.45
CA GLU A 57 29.26 -17.38 -20.10
C GLU A 57 27.98 -16.54 -20.02
N LEU A 58 27.77 -15.61 -20.96
CA LEU A 58 26.56 -14.76 -20.99
C LEU A 58 25.27 -15.56 -21.23
N LYS A 59 25.32 -16.67 -21.97
CA LYS A 59 24.16 -17.54 -22.21
C LYS A 59 23.81 -18.40 -20.99
N GLU A 60 24.79 -18.82 -20.20
CA GLU A 60 24.53 -19.55 -18.96
C GLU A 60 23.84 -18.68 -17.89
N MET A 61 23.91 -17.35 -17.99
CA MET A 61 23.20 -16.43 -17.09
C MET A 61 21.66 -16.43 -17.26
N ASN A 62 21.13 -17.02 -18.34
CA ASN A 62 19.69 -17.16 -18.62
C ASN A 62 18.89 -15.84 -18.40
N LEU A 63 19.36 -14.77 -19.03
CA LEU A 63 18.82 -13.42 -18.88
C LEU A 63 17.43 -13.28 -19.53
N PRO A 64 16.48 -12.54 -18.92
CA PRO A 64 15.27 -12.07 -19.58
C PRO A 64 15.60 -11.40 -20.92
N SER A 65 14.84 -11.73 -21.97
CA SER A 65 14.93 -11.08 -23.28
C SER A 65 14.64 -9.58 -23.17
N LEU A 66 15.14 -8.81 -24.13
CA LEU A 66 14.66 -7.45 -24.35
C LEU A 66 13.14 -7.48 -24.61
N PRO A 67 12.35 -6.50 -24.12
CA PRO A 67 10.95 -6.38 -24.47
C PRO A 67 10.70 -6.38 -25.99
N GLN A 68 9.71 -7.14 -26.44
CA GLN A 68 9.29 -7.23 -27.85
C GLN A 68 7.82 -6.89 -28.03
N GLU A 69 6.97 -7.27 -27.07
CA GLU A 69 5.53 -7.02 -27.05
C GLU A 69 5.15 -6.00 -25.95
N PRO A 70 4.01 -5.29 -26.06
CA PRO A 70 3.58 -4.27 -25.07
C PRO A 70 3.60 -4.74 -23.60
N GLN A 71 3.25 -6.00 -23.34
CA GLN A 71 3.24 -6.57 -22.00
C GLN A 71 4.64 -6.73 -21.39
N ASP A 72 5.67 -7.00 -22.21
CA ASP A 72 7.04 -7.16 -21.72
C ASP A 72 7.55 -5.87 -21.07
N PHE A 73 7.17 -4.71 -21.63
CA PHE A 73 7.53 -3.39 -21.10
C PHE A 73 6.92 -3.11 -19.72
N VAL A 74 5.71 -3.59 -19.47
CA VAL A 74 5.04 -3.49 -18.15
C VAL A 74 5.68 -4.50 -17.17
N GLN A 75 5.89 -5.74 -17.62
CA GLN A 75 6.38 -6.83 -16.78
C GLN A 75 7.91 -6.81 -16.52
N GLN A 76 8.68 -5.94 -17.18
CA GLN A 76 10.15 -5.91 -17.05
C GLN A 76 10.64 -5.67 -15.62
N GLY A 77 9.87 -4.93 -14.80
CA GLY A 77 10.21 -4.58 -13.41
C GLY A 77 11.46 -3.70 -13.27
N GLU A 78 12.00 -3.65 -12.05
CA GLU A 78 13.24 -2.91 -11.76
C GLU A 78 14.51 -3.74 -11.99
N GLY A 79 15.60 -3.06 -12.35
CA GLY A 79 16.94 -3.63 -12.48
C GLY A 79 17.70 -3.74 -11.16
N LEU A 80 18.89 -4.32 -11.24
CA LEU A 80 19.75 -4.60 -10.06
C LEU A 80 20.31 -3.34 -9.37
N LEU A 81 20.09 -2.15 -9.93
CA LEU A 81 20.44 -0.86 -9.34
C LEU A 81 19.42 -0.33 -8.30
N ASN A 82 18.33 -1.04 -8.01
CA ASN A 82 17.30 -0.66 -7.01
C ASN A 82 16.69 0.74 -7.30
N ASN A 83 16.17 0.91 -8.52
CA ASN A 83 15.58 2.16 -9.04
C ASN A 83 16.53 3.39 -9.13
N GLU A 84 17.83 3.24 -8.87
CA GLU A 84 18.83 4.24 -9.25
C GLU A 84 19.22 4.11 -10.73
N THR A 85 19.51 5.24 -11.38
CA THR A 85 19.98 5.27 -12.78
C THR A 85 21.47 5.56 -12.84
N VAL A 86 22.15 5.07 -13.89
CA VAL A 86 23.55 5.37 -14.15
C VAL A 86 23.67 6.83 -14.58
N GLY A 87 23.90 7.71 -13.62
CA GLY A 87 23.86 9.16 -13.78
C GLY A 87 25.24 9.80 -13.83
N ASN A 88 25.29 11.12 -13.56
CA ASN A 88 26.54 11.89 -13.43
C ASN A 88 27.12 11.89 -12.00
N GLY A 89 26.67 10.96 -11.14
CA GLY A 89 27.07 10.85 -9.74
C GLY A 89 27.88 9.58 -9.49
N ASN A 90 28.98 9.67 -8.75
CA ASN A 90 29.94 8.59 -8.59
C ASN A 90 29.37 7.29 -7.98
N GLU A 91 28.29 7.37 -7.20
CA GLU A 91 27.78 6.22 -6.41
C GLU A 91 27.02 5.21 -7.28
N SER A 92 26.07 5.64 -8.13
CA SER A 92 25.38 4.71 -9.04
C SER A 92 26.29 4.23 -10.20
N GLN A 93 27.29 5.03 -10.60
CA GLN A 93 28.35 4.59 -11.51
C GLN A 93 29.19 3.46 -10.89
N ALA A 94 29.60 3.60 -9.62
CA ALA A 94 30.37 2.57 -8.93
C ALA A 94 29.56 1.29 -8.70
N ALA A 95 28.28 1.40 -8.29
CA ALA A 95 27.39 0.26 -8.13
C ALA A 95 27.17 -0.50 -9.45
N PHE A 96 27.01 0.22 -10.57
CA PHE A 96 26.94 -0.39 -11.90
C PHE A 96 28.23 -1.15 -12.25
N LEU A 97 29.40 -0.55 -12.04
CA LEU A 97 30.68 -1.21 -12.34
C LEU A 97 30.98 -2.39 -11.41
N GLU A 98 30.48 -2.39 -10.17
CA GLU A 98 30.55 -3.53 -9.25
C GLU A 98 29.69 -4.69 -9.77
N LEU A 99 28.43 -4.42 -10.17
CA LEU A 99 27.54 -5.43 -10.79
C LEU A 99 28.06 -5.95 -12.14
N PHE A 100 28.83 -5.15 -12.88
CA PHE A 100 29.44 -5.52 -14.16
C PHE A 100 30.87 -6.10 -14.03
N SER A 101 31.39 -6.23 -12.80
CA SER A 101 32.82 -6.50 -12.57
C SER A 101 33.27 -7.85 -13.13
N ASP A 102 32.50 -8.91 -12.86
CA ASP A 102 32.77 -10.30 -13.29
C ASP A 102 32.56 -10.57 -14.79
N VAL A 103 31.89 -9.66 -15.53
CA VAL A 103 31.66 -9.85 -16.98
C VAL A 103 32.98 -9.71 -17.76
N PRO A 104 33.36 -10.66 -18.64
CA PRO A 104 34.57 -10.52 -19.46
C PRO A 104 34.45 -9.37 -20.49
N ALA A 105 35.60 -8.88 -20.96
CA ALA A 105 35.64 -7.91 -22.05
C ALA A 105 35.28 -8.56 -23.40
N LEU A 106 34.59 -7.84 -24.28
CA LEU A 106 34.31 -8.32 -25.64
C LEU A 106 35.61 -8.39 -26.47
N PRO A 107 35.84 -9.46 -27.26
CA PRO A 107 36.97 -9.51 -28.19
C PRO A 107 36.81 -8.45 -29.29
N GLU A 108 37.93 -7.93 -29.85
CA GLU A 108 37.90 -6.92 -30.94
C GLU A 108 37.06 -7.38 -32.15
N ASN A 109 36.97 -8.68 -32.38
CA ASN A 109 36.23 -9.30 -33.48
C ASN A 109 34.83 -9.85 -33.07
N ALA A 110 34.25 -9.37 -31.96
CA ALA A 110 32.96 -9.85 -31.48
C ALA A 110 31.87 -9.78 -32.56
N THR A 111 31.01 -10.80 -32.56
CA THR A 111 29.86 -10.92 -33.44
C THR A 111 28.71 -10.01 -33.00
N GLN A 112 27.74 -9.83 -33.90
CA GLN A 112 26.50 -9.11 -33.61
C GLN A 112 25.75 -9.75 -32.43
N GLU A 113 25.69 -11.08 -32.36
CA GLU A 113 25.04 -11.84 -31.30
C GLU A 113 25.72 -11.63 -29.93
N GLU A 114 27.06 -11.54 -29.89
CA GLU A 114 27.80 -11.21 -28.67
C GLU A 114 27.51 -9.79 -28.19
N MET A 115 27.41 -8.81 -29.10
CA MET A 115 27.04 -7.43 -28.75
C MET A 115 25.58 -7.30 -28.31
N GLU A 116 24.67 -8.08 -28.90
CA GLU A 116 23.26 -8.14 -28.49
C GLU A 116 23.10 -8.70 -27.07
N LEU A 117 23.81 -9.78 -26.74
CA LEU A 117 23.85 -10.35 -25.38
C LEU A 117 24.51 -9.40 -24.37
N TYR A 118 25.57 -8.68 -24.76
CA TYR A 118 26.21 -7.68 -23.91
C TYR A 118 25.26 -6.52 -23.59
N TYR A 119 24.55 -6.01 -24.60
CA TYR A 119 23.51 -4.99 -24.41
C TYR A 119 22.35 -5.52 -23.54
N GLN A 120 21.88 -6.76 -23.78
CA GLN A 120 20.83 -7.40 -22.96
C GLN A 120 21.22 -7.48 -21.48
N TYR A 121 22.50 -7.73 -21.15
CA TYR A 121 22.98 -7.71 -19.77
C TYR A 121 23.02 -6.29 -19.16
N ILE A 122 23.50 -5.29 -19.92
CA ILE A 122 23.46 -3.88 -19.52
C ILE A 122 22.02 -3.44 -19.24
N HIS A 123 21.10 -3.73 -20.16
CA HIS A 123 19.66 -3.47 -20.01
C HIS A 123 19.11 -4.11 -18.73
N ASN A 124 19.36 -5.42 -18.52
CA ASN A 124 18.84 -6.15 -17.36
C ASN A 124 19.31 -5.60 -16.00
N ILE A 125 20.53 -5.06 -15.91
CA ILE A 125 21.03 -4.32 -14.72
C ILE A 125 20.36 -2.96 -14.58
N THR A 126 20.17 -2.24 -15.68
CA THR A 126 19.77 -0.82 -15.68
C THR A 126 18.26 -0.56 -15.80
N ARG A 127 17.44 -1.61 -15.92
CA ARG A 127 15.96 -1.58 -15.99
C ARG A 127 15.31 -0.59 -15.01
N VAL A 128 14.46 0.26 -15.56
CA VAL A 128 13.58 1.22 -14.87
C VAL A 128 12.15 0.76 -15.09
N SER A 129 11.38 0.58 -14.02
CA SER A 129 9.97 0.17 -14.15
C SER A 129 9.17 1.22 -14.94
N LEU A 130 8.39 0.75 -15.91
CA LEU A 130 7.35 1.55 -16.54
C LEU A 130 6.04 1.40 -15.72
N PRO A 131 5.12 2.38 -15.74
CA PRO A 131 3.85 2.27 -15.04
C PRO A 131 2.92 1.28 -15.74
N ASP A 132 2.07 0.57 -14.98
CA ASP A 132 1.06 -0.33 -15.55
C ASP A 132 -0.16 0.51 -16.00
N PRO A 133 -0.68 0.36 -17.24
CA PRO A 133 -1.94 1.01 -17.63
C PRO A 133 -3.12 0.57 -16.75
N SER A 134 -3.05 -0.61 -16.12
CA SER A 134 -4.05 -1.11 -15.17
C SER A 134 -4.18 -0.23 -13.93
N ASP A 135 -3.09 0.37 -13.44
CA ASP A 135 -3.14 1.29 -12.28
C ASP A 135 -4.12 2.45 -12.52
N VAL A 136 -4.15 2.97 -13.76
CA VAL A 136 -5.04 4.07 -14.18
C VAL A 136 -6.50 3.59 -14.25
N LEU A 137 -6.72 2.33 -14.59
CA LEU A 137 -8.03 1.71 -14.72
C LEU A 137 -8.61 1.33 -13.35
N ASP A 138 -7.78 0.82 -12.43
CA ASP A 138 -8.13 0.55 -11.04
C ASP A 138 -8.45 1.87 -10.29
N ILE A 139 -7.67 2.94 -10.53
CA ILE A 139 -8.00 4.28 -10.02
C ILE A 139 -9.33 4.79 -10.60
N ALA A 140 -9.55 4.65 -11.92
CA ALA A 140 -10.80 5.09 -12.55
C ALA A 140 -12.02 4.28 -12.08
N GLN A 141 -11.86 2.98 -11.79
CA GLN A 141 -12.89 2.13 -11.20
C GLN A 141 -13.14 2.50 -9.74
N PHE A 142 -12.09 2.77 -8.95
CA PHE A 142 -12.21 3.28 -7.58
C PHE A 142 -12.97 4.61 -7.52
N ASP A 143 -12.65 5.56 -8.41
CA ASP A 143 -13.34 6.86 -8.55
C ASP A 143 -14.81 6.74 -9.02
N MET A 144 -15.21 5.60 -9.59
CA MET A 144 -16.56 5.36 -10.14
C MET A 144 -17.45 4.43 -9.30
N GLU A 145 -16.86 3.48 -8.57
CA GLU A 145 -17.59 2.44 -7.82
C GLU A 145 -17.43 2.59 -6.30
N GLY A 146 -16.25 3.01 -5.82
CA GLY A 146 -15.93 3.22 -4.41
C GLY A 146 -15.62 1.93 -3.63
N MET A 147 -14.33 1.70 -3.34
CA MET A 147 -13.75 0.60 -2.54
C MET A 147 -14.07 -0.85 -3.00
N PRO A 148 -13.09 -1.61 -3.51
CA PRO A 148 -13.30 -3.01 -3.89
C PRO A 148 -13.38 -3.97 -2.70
N GLU A 149 -14.35 -4.90 -2.75
CA GLU A 149 -14.56 -6.14 -1.95
C GLU A 149 -14.49 -6.09 -0.40
N ALA A 150 -14.24 -4.94 0.22
CA ALA A 150 -14.27 -4.80 1.68
C ALA A 150 -15.71 -4.66 2.23
N ASP A 151 -16.31 -5.79 2.65
CA ASP A 151 -17.58 -5.92 3.41
C ASP A 151 -18.69 -4.90 3.07
N ARG A 152 -19.74 -5.35 2.37
CA ARG A 152 -20.84 -4.54 1.83
C ARG A 152 -21.57 -3.61 2.81
N ARG A 153 -21.37 -3.77 4.12
CA ARG A 153 -21.89 -2.84 5.14
C ARG A 153 -21.13 -1.51 5.17
N TYR A 154 -19.87 -1.53 4.73
CA TYR A 154 -19.00 -0.36 4.54
C TYR A 154 -19.09 0.21 3.10
N GLU A 155 -19.82 -0.43 2.17
CA GLU A 155 -20.23 0.24 0.92
C GLU A 155 -21.08 1.46 1.30
N PHE A 156 -20.51 2.66 1.15
CA PHE A 156 -21.17 3.91 1.46
C PHE A 156 -22.47 4.06 0.64
N LYS A 157 -23.57 4.42 1.31
CA LYS A 157 -24.91 4.57 0.70
C LYS A 157 -25.39 6.03 0.73
N GLU A 158 -26.40 6.31 -0.07
CA GLU A 158 -27.10 7.62 -0.16
C GLU A 158 -27.67 8.07 1.20
N ASN A 159 -28.16 7.12 2.00
CA ASN A 159 -28.69 7.36 3.34
C ASN A 159 -27.68 6.86 4.39
N TYR A 160 -27.33 7.71 5.34
CA TYR A 160 -26.41 7.39 6.43
C TYR A 160 -27.12 7.58 7.77
N ASN A 161 -27.07 6.57 8.62
CA ASN A 161 -27.77 6.55 9.91
C ASN A 161 -26.78 6.21 11.02
N ILE A 162 -26.67 7.08 12.02
CA ILE A 162 -25.85 6.91 13.22
C ILE A 162 -26.79 6.80 14.42
N GLU A 163 -26.68 5.72 15.20
CA GLU A 163 -27.22 5.67 16.54
C GLU A 163 -26.09 5.64 17.57
N ILE A 164 -26.19 6.49 18.59
CA ILE A 164 -25.39 6.35 19.80
C ILE A 164 -26.25 5.61 20.83
N ILE A 165 -25.75 4.51 21.37
CA ILE A 165 -26.36 3.81 22.51
C ILE A 165 -25.48 4.09 23.73
N LEU A 166 -25.95 4.98 24.60
CA LEU A 166 -25.23 5.43 25.79
C LEU A 166 -25.71 4.69 27.05
N ASP A 167 -24.76 4.03 27.70
CA ASP A 167 -24.91 3.50 29.05
C ASP A 167 -25.06 4.65 30.06
N ALA A 168 -26.18 4.67 30.78
CA ALA A 168 -26.41 5.53 31.95
C ALA A 168 -26.57 4.72 33.24
N SER A 169 -26.00 3.51 33.29
CA SER A 169 -25.94 2.72 34.52
C SER A 169 -24.98 3.32 35.56
N GLY A 170 -25.15 2.97 36.84
CA GLY A 170 -24.59 3.71 37.97
C GLY A 170 -23.06 3.71 38.06
N SER A 171 -22.39 2.80 37.37
CA SER A 171 -20.94 2.77 37.21
C SER A 171 -20.40 4.00 36.45
N MET A 172 -21.19 4.55 35.51
CA MET A 172 -20.84 5.76 34.76
C MET A 172 -20.77 7.03 35.64
N GLY A 173 -21.27 6.96 36.88
CA GLY A 173 -21.09 8.00 37.91
C GLY A 173 -19.74 7.96 38.64
N ALA A 174 -18.82 7.05 38.28
CA ALA A 174 -17.49 6.98 38.85
C ALA A 174 -16.57 8.10 38.31
N ASP A 175 -15.68 8.61 39.17
CA ASP A 175 -14.63 9.57 38.81
C ASP A 175 -13.62 8.94 37.82
N ALA A 176 -13.34 9.66 36.73
CA ALA A 176 -12.39 9.31 35.68
C ALA A 176 -11.35 10.43 35.45
N GLY A 177 -10.92 11.12 36.52
CA GLY A 177 -9.90 12.17 36.47
C GLY A 177 -10.29 13.53 37.06
N GLY A 178 -11.34 13.59 37.89
CA GLY A 178 -11.93 14.82 38.42
C GLY A 178 -13.28 15.21 37.82
N GLU A 179 -13.73 14.46 36.81
CA GLU A 179 -15.06 14.46 36.19
C GLU A 179 -15.53 12.99 36.12
N THR A 180 -16.84 12.77 36.01
CA THR A 180 -17.41 11.41 35.88
C THR A 180 -17.20 10.83 34.47
N ARG A 181 -17.30 9.50 34.35
CA ARG A 181 -17.36 8.81 33.05
C ARG A 181 -18.52 9.34 32.20
N MET A 182 -19.68 9.61 32.81
CA MET A 182 -20.84 10.19 32.14
C MET A 182 -20.56 11.58 31.57
N GLU A 183 -19.98 12.50 32.35
CA GLU A 183 -19.63 13.86 31.86
C GLU A 183 -18.67 13.79 30.66
N GLN A 184 -17.62 12.95 30.76
CA GLN A 184 -16.66 12.76 29.67
C GLN A 184 -17.30 12.08 28.44
N ALA A 185 -18.22 11.12 28.63
CA ALA A 185 -18.93 10.48 27.54
C ALA A 185 -19.84 11.48 26.80
N LYS A 186 -20.58 12.34 27.52
CA LYS A 186 -21.41 13.40 26.93
C LYS A 186 -20.57 14.37 26.09
N GLU A 187 -19.44 14.86 26.60
CA GLU A 187 -18.57 15.78 25.85
C GLU A 187 -18.07 15.13 24.55
N GLU A 188 -17.53 13.91 24.61
CA GLU A 188 -16.93 13.32 23.41
C GLU A 188 -17.93 12.82 22.38
N ILE A 189 -19.13 12.39 22.81
CA ILE A 189 -20.25 12.09 21.90
C ILE A 189 -20.69 13.38 21.17
N GLN A 190 -20.77 14.51 21.87
CA GLN A 190 -21.08 15.80 21.22
C GLN A 190 -19.95 16.24 20.27
N ASN A 191 -18.69 16.14 20.70
CA ASN A 191 -17.50 16.42 19.86
C ASN A 191 -17.45 15.51 18.63
N PHE A 192 -17.95 14.27 18.71
CA PHE A 192 -18.06 13.34 17.59
C PHE A 192 -19.12 13.81 16.58
N LEU A 193 -20.36 13.98 17.05
CA LEU A 193 -21.52 14.27 16.20
C LEU A 193 -21.50 15.69 15.62
N ALA A 194 -20.87 16.66 16.29
CA ALA A 194 -20.59 18.00 15.74
C ALA A 194 -19.63 18.00 14.53
N SER A 195 -19.12 16.83 14.16
CA SER A 195 -18.33 16.58 12.94
C SER A 195 -18.87 15.39 12.12
N ALA A 196 -20.10 14.95 12.38
CA ALA A 196 -20.85 14.13 11.43
C ALA A 196 -21.28 15.01 10.22
N PRO A 197 -21.42 14.42 9.02
CA PRO A 197 -21.88 15.14 7.83
C PRO A 197 -23.30 15.72 8.02
N GLU A 198 -23.62 16.87 7.40
CA GLU A 198 -24.92 17.54 7.57
C GLU A 198 -26.13 16.65 7.19
N GLU A 199 -25.95 15.69 6.28
CA GLU A 199 -26.98 14.77 5.81
C GLU A 199 -26.99 13.40 6.50
N ALA A 200 -26.18 13.19 7.54
CA ALA A 200 -26.27 12.01 8.39
C ALA A 200 -27.47 12.13 9.35
N ASN A 201 -28.32 11.10 9.41
CA ASN A 201 -29.37 11.02 10.42
C ASN A 201 -28.78 10.48 11.72
N VAL A 202 -28.89 11.26 12.80
CA VAL A 202 -28.39 10.94 14.14
C VAL A 202 -29.57 10.56 15.04
N SER A 203 -29.34 9.59 15.92
CA SER A 203 -30.26 9.12 16.98
C SER A 203 -29.49 8.85 18.27
N LEU A 204 -30.14 9.04 19.42
CA LEU A 204 -29.57 8.73 20.74
C LEU A 204 -30.52 7.81 21.51
N ARG A 205 -30.00 6.65 21.91
CA ARG A 205 -30.64 5.71 22.83
C ARG A 205 -29.91 5.75 24.17
N VAL A 206 -30.65 5.83 25.26
CA VAL A 206 -30.11 5.77 26.63
C VAL A 206 -30.74 4.59 27.36
N TYR A 207 -29.97 3.94 28.22
CA TYR A 207 -30.48 2.88 29.09
C TYR A 207 -29.95 2.96 30.52
N GLY A 208 -30.69 2.37 31.47
CA GLY A 208 -30.25 2.23 32.87
C GLY A 208 -30.47 3.47 33.75
N HIS A 209 -30.97 4.57 33.17
CA HIS A 209 -31.16 5.87 33.82
C HIS A 209 -32.29 5.93 34.87
N GLU A 210 -33.16 4.92 34.97
CA GLU A 210 -34.15 4.82 36.05
C GLU A 210 -33.71 3.88 37.18
N GLY A 211 -34.24 4.15 38.38
CA GLY A 211 -34.09 3.30 39.56
C GLY A 211 -32.74 3.48 40.27
N THR A 212 -32.30 2.41 40.94
CA THR A 212 -31.01 2.35 41.66
C THR A 212 -30.35 0.99 41.42
N GLY A 213 -29.07 0.87 41.75
CA GLY A 213 -28.34 -0.40 41.72
C GLY A 213 -28.72 -1.41 42.82
N ASP A 214 -29.82 -1.19 43.56
CA ASP A 214 -30.39 -2.20 44.46
C ASP A 214 -31.26 -3.19 43.68
N ASP A 215 -31.26 -4.48 44.05
CA ASP A 215 -32.07 -5.55 43.44
C ASP A 215 -33.58 -5.22 43.34
N ALA A 216 -34.06 -4.31 44.19
CA ALA A 216 -35.48 -3.92 44.27
C ALA A 216 -35.94 -3.06 43.08
N ASP A 217 -35.03 -2.34 42.43
CA ASP A 217 -35.31 -1.47 41.28
C ASP A 217 -34.84 -2.11 39.95
N LYS A 218 -34.28 -3.32 39.98
CA LYS A 218 -33.76 -4.02 38.80
C LYS A 218 -34.79 -4.09 37.65
N ASP A 219 -35.99 -4.62 37.91
CA ASP A 219 -37.06 -4.75 36.91
C ASP A 219 -37.43 -3.40 36.25
N MET A 220 -37.34 -2.28 36.99
CA MET A 220 -37.59 -0.93 36.48
C MET A 220 -36.45 -0.50 35.56
N SER A 221 -35.21 -0.55 36.05
CA SER A 221 -34.04 -0.07 35.33
C SER A 221 -33.74 -0.89 34.07
N CYS A 222 -33.90 -2.22 34.14
CA CYS A 222 -33.78 -3.11 32.99
C CYS A 222 -34.88 -2.90 31.93
N SER A 223 -35.97 -2.21 32.27
CA SER A 223 -37.03 -1.78 31.34
C SER A 223 -36.85 -0.34 30.85
N ALA A 224 -35.94 0.43 31.44
CA ALA A 224 -35.68 1.83 31.10
C ALA A 224 -34.65 1.92 29.97
N ILE A 225 -35.15 1.79 28.74
CA ILE A 225 -34.43 1.92 27.49
C ILE A 225 -35.26 2.84 26.60
N GLU A 226 -34.71 4.00 26.23
CA GLU A 226 -35.45 5.06 25.53
C GLU A 226 -34.65 5.63 24.35
N GLU A 227 -35.32 5.90 23.22
CA GLU A 227 -34.79 6.76 22.16
C GLU A 227 -35.13 8.21 22.51
N VAL A 228 -34.12 8.95 22.96
CA VAL A 228 -34.27 10.26 23.61
C VAL A 228 -33.96 11.43 22.67
N TYR A 229 -33.30 11.13 21.55
CA TYR A 229 -33.22 11.97 20.35
C TYR A 229 -33.68 11.12 19.16
N GLU A 230 -34.88 11.39 18.64
CA GLU A 230 -35.46 10.68 17.49
C GLU A 230 -34.58 10.83 16.24
N ARG A 231 -34.41 9.74 15.49
CA ARG A 231 -33.59 9.69 14.26
C ARG A 231 -33.92 10.81 13.25
N GLY A 232 -32.97 11.71 13.03
CA GLY A 232 -33.06 12.78 12.03
C GLY A 232 -31.77 13.60 11.91
N PRO A 233 -31.74 14.69 11.10
CA PRO A 233 -30.56 15.56 10.99
C PRO A 233 -30.08 16.05 12.35
N TYR A 234 -28.77 16.23 12.50
CA TYR A 234 -28.16 16.64 13.78
C TYR A 234 -28.44 18.11 14.12
N ASP A 235 -29.10 18.35 15.26
CA ASP A 235 -29.23 19.64 15.91
C ASP A 235 -28.46 19.60 17.24
N GLU A 236 -27.31 20.26 17.27
CA GLU A 236 -26.37 20.33 18.41
C GLU A 236 -27.06 20.74 19.73
N ALA A 237 -28.05 21.64 19.65
CA ALA A 237 -28.72 22.17 20.84
C ALA A 237 -29.81 21.22 21.36
N ALA A 238 -30.60 20.62 20.46
CA ALA A 238 -31.58 19.61 20.83
C ALA A 238 -30.92 18.30 21.30
N PHE A 239 -29.77 17.93 20.73
CA PHE A 239 -28.99 16.77 21.16
C PHE A 239 -28.37 16.99 22.55
N GLN A 240 -27.89 18.21 22.85
CA GLN A 240 -27.46 18.55 24.21
C GLN A 240 -28.64 18.51 25.21
N GLU A 241 -29.80 19.05 24.85
CA GLU A 241 -30.99 18.98 25.72
C GLU A 241 -31.46 17.53 25.95
N ALA A 242 -31.22 16.61 25.01
CA ALA A 242 -31.40 15.17 25.21
C ALA A 242 -30.36 14.58 26.20
N LEU A 243 -29.06 14.83 26.00
CA LEU A 243 -28.00 14.35 26.91
C LEU A 243 -28.17 14.87 28.35
N ASP A 244 -28.57 16.13 28.53
CA ASP A 244 -28.69 16.78 29.84
C ASP A 244 -29.85 16.25 30.72
N GLN A 245 -30.74 15.41 30.19
CA GLN A 245 -31.85 14.83 30.94
C GLN A 245 -31.46 13.61 31.79
N PHE A 246 -30.31 12.98 31.54
CA PHE A 246 -29.94 11.69 32.12
C PHE A 246 -28.73 11.76 33.06
N GLU A 247 -28.83 11.05 34.17
CA GLU A 247 -27.81 10.94 35.23
C GLU A 247 -27.55 9.45 35.52
N PRO A 248 -26.33 9.04 35.94
CA PRO A 248 -26.01 7.64 36.19
C PRO A 248 -26.84 7.02 37.33
N ALA A 249 -27.59 5.95 37.02
CA ALA A 249 -28.55 5.31 37.93
C ALA A 249 -28.61 3.79 37.74
N GLY A 250 -29.52 3.08 38.42
CA GLY A 250 -29.98 1.78 37.92
C GLY A 250 -28.95 0.66 37.61
N TRP A 251 -29.19 -0.04 36.48
CA TRP A 251 -28.61 -1.31 36.02
C TRP A 251 -28.31 -1.27 34.50
N THR A 252 -27.69 -2.32 33.95
CA THR A 252 -27.05 -2.32 32.60
C THR A 252 -27.69 -3.34 31.63
N PRO A 253 -28.83 -3.02 30.97
CA PRO A 253 -29.49 -3.88 29.97
C PRO A 253 -28.94 -3.71 28.53
N VAL A 254 -27.69 -4.11 28.31
CA VAL A 254 -27.02 -3.99 27.00
C VAL A 254 -27.78 -4.75 25.90
N ALA A 255 -28.26 -5.97 26.20
CA ALA A 255 -29.02 -6.80 25.26
C ALA A 255 -30.35 -6.14 24.86
N GLY A 256 -31.11 -5.63 25.85
CA GLY A 256 -32.37 -4.94 25.60
C GLY A 256 -32.20 -3.64 24.83
N ALA A 257 -31.10 -2.91 25.04
CA ALA A 257 -30.77 -1.73 24.25
C ALA A 257 -30.50 -2.06 22.78
N LEU A 258 -29.79 -3.15 22.50
CA LEU A 258 -29.53 -3.65 21.14
C LEU A 258 -30.80 -4.20 20.46
N GLU A 259 -31.69 -4.84 21.22
CA GLU A 259 -33.00 -5.29 20.71
C GLU A 259 -33.92 -4.10 20.40
N SER A 260 -33.97 -3.09 21.28
CA SER A 260 -34.74 -1.85 21.07
C SER A 260 -34.22 -1.01 19.89
N ALA A 261 -32.91 -1.01 19.66
CA ALA A 261 -32.29 -0.45 18.46
C ALA A 261 -32.69 -1.23 17.20
N ALA A 262 -32.76 -2.56 17.25
CA ALA A 262 -33.23 -3.36 16.12
C ALA A 262 -34.69 -3.05 15.73
N GLU A 263 -35.55 -2.73 16.70
CA GLU A 263 -36.91 -2.24 16.45
C GLU A 263 -36.93 -0.83 15.81
N SER A 264 -36.09 0.10 16.27
CA SER A 264 -36.07 1.49 15.74
C SER A 264 -35.47 1.62 14.33
N PHE A 265 -34.67 0.64 13.90
CA PHE A 265 -34.12 0.55 12.55
C PHE A 265 -35.00 -0.25 11.57
N GLU A 266 -36.18 -0.76 11.96
CA GLU A 266 -37.06 -1.51 11.05
C GLU A 266 -37.39 -0.71 9.76
N GLY A 267 -37.05 -1.30 8.61
CA GLY A 267 -37.24 -0.69 7.30
C GLY A 267 -36.02 0.03 6.73
N LEU A 268 -34.97 0.27 7.53
CA LEU A 268 -33.69 0.83 7.07
C LEU A 268 -32.79 -0.29 6.52
N ASP A 269 -33.21 -0.94 5.42
CA ASP A 269 -32.49 -2.06 4.80
C ASP A 269 -31.07 -1.65 4.37
N GLY A 270 -30.08 -2.46 4.73
CA GLY A 270 -28.65 -2.20 4.50
C GLY A 270 -28.26 -2.15 3.02
N ALA A 271 -29.10 -2.65 2.11
CA ALA A 271 -28.90 -2.45 0.67
C ALA A 271 -29.08 -0.98 0.23
N GLN A 272 -29.70 -0.13 1.08
CA GLN A 272 -30.02 1.28 0.77
C GLN A 272 -29.53 2.28 1.82
N ASN A 273 -29.03 1.80 2.97
CA ASN A 273 -28.64 2.59 4.13
C ASN A 273 -27.28 2.10 4.67
N THR A 274 -26.35 3.01 4.95
CA THR A 274 -25.22 2.70 5.82
C THR A 274 -25.67 2.92 7.27
N ASN A 275 -25.79 1.83 8.03
CA ASN A 275 -26.32 1.84 9.39
C ASN A 275 -25.17 1.62 10.40
N LEU A 276 -24.76 2.68 11.10
CA LEU A 276 -23.75 2.62 12.16
C LEU A 276 -24.39 2.75 13.54
N ILE A 277 -23.85 1.99 14.49
CA ILE A 277 -24.25 2.02 15.90
C ILE A 277 -23.00 2.10 16.76
N TYR A 278 -22.98 3.02 17.72
CA TYR A 278 -21.91 3.20 18.71
C TYR A 278 -22.43 2.92 20.10
N LEU A 279 -22.13 1.72 20.62
CA LEU A 279 -22.40 1.37 22.01
C LEU A 279 -21.27 1.89 22.89
N VAL A 280 -21.56 2.86 23.76
CA VAL A 280 -20.63 3.40 24.75
C VAL A 280 -21.06 2.88 26.13
N SER A 281 -20.23 2.04 26.76
CA SER A 281 -20.57 1.36 28.03
C SER A 281 -19.34 1.09 28.89
N ASP A 282 -19.52 1.04 30.21
CA ASP A 282 -18.47 0.70 31.17
C ASP A 282 -18.69 -0.63 31.92
N GLY A 283 -19.83 -1.28 31.67
CA GLY A 283 -20.32 -2.43 32.44
C GLY A 283 -20.42 -3.76 31.69
N ILE A 284 -20.70 -4.81 32.46
CA ILE A 284 -21.25 -6.07 31.94
C ILE A 284 -22.78 -5.97 31.82
N GLU A 285 -23.39 -6.83 31.00
CA GLU A 285 -24.82 -7.11 31.05
C GLU A 285 -25.21 -7.55 32.48
N THR A 286 -26.16 -6.84 33.09
CA THR A 286 -26.64 -7.18 34.44
C THR A 286 -28.15 -7.45 34.50
N CYS A 287 -28.88 -7.32 33.39
CA CYS A 287 -30.32 -7.48 33.29
C CYS A 287 -30.77 -8.85 32.77
N ASP A 288 -29.92 -9.88 32.96
CA ASP A 288 -30.16 -11.28 32.62
C ASP A 288 -30.35 -11.58 31.11
N GLY A 289 -29.97 -10.63 30.24
CA GLY A 289 -29.94 -10.78 28.77
C GLY A 289 -28.69 -11.48 28.22
N ASP A 290 -28.59 -11.53 26.89
CA ASP A 290 -27.40 -11.98 26.16
C ASP A 290 -27.08 -10.97 25.03
N PRO A 291 -26.20 -9.98 25.27
CA PRO A 291 -25.91 -8.94 24.28
C PRO A 291 -25.11 -9.47 23.09
N VAL A 292 -24.40 -10.59 23.25
CA VAL A 292 -23.65 -11.22 22.15
C VAL A 292 -24.64 -11.87 21.18
N ALA A 293 -25.68 -12.53 21.68
CA ALA A 293 -26.79 -13.03 20.87
C ALA A 293 -27.61 -11.89 20.24
N ALA A 294 -27.92 -10.83 20.99
CA ALA A 294 -28.65 -9.67 20.48
C ALA A 294 -27.89 -8.98 19.33
N ALA A 295 -26.62 -8.65 19.52
CA ALA A 295 -25.75 -8.05 18.51
C ALA A 295 -25.63 -8.91 17.24
N LYS A 296 -25.45 -10.23 17.42
CA LYS A 296 -25.42 -11.21 16.33
C LYS A 296 -26.74 -11.27 15.55
N SER A 297 -27.87 -11.21 16.26
CA SER A 297 -29.20 -11.23 15.65
C SER A 297 -29.47 -9.94 14.86
N PHE A 298 -29.04 -8.80 15.40
CA PHE A 298 -29.22 -7.49 14.77
C PHE A 298 -28.34 -7.35 13.52
N ALA A 299 -27.04 -7.65 13.61
CA ALA A 299 -26.13 -7.67 12.46
C ALA A 299 -26.51 -8.72 11.40
N GLY A 300 -27.14 -9.83 11.81
CA GLY A 300 -27.68 -10.86 10.91
C GLY A 300 -29.05 -10.53 10.28
N SER A 301 -29.60 -9.35 10.53
CA SER A 301 -30.86 -8.88 9.95
C SER A 301 -30.66 -8.16 8.60
N ASN A 302 -31.76 -7.88 7.89
CA ASN A 302 -31.75 -7.04 6.68
C ASN A 302 -31.23 -5.61 6.92
N ILE A 303 -31.24 -5.10 8.16
CA ILE A 303 -30.69 -3.79 8.52
C ILE A 303 -29.15 -3.83 8.41
N SER A 304 -28.56 -5.01 8.69
CA SER A 304 -27.15 -5.32 8.52
C SER A 304 -26.19 -4.26 9.12
N PRO A 305 -26.43 -3.72 10.33
CA PRO A 305 -25.63 -2.63 10.88
C PRO A 305 -24.18 -3.03 11.17
N ILE A 306 -23.34 -2.02 11.29
CA ILE A 306 -22.01 -2.12 11.91
C ILE A 306 -22.15 -1.59 13.34
N ILE A 307 -21.97 -2.47 14.32
CA ILE A 307 -22.08 -2.13 15.75
C ILE A 307 -20.67 -2.02 16.31
N ASN A 308 -20.19 -0.78 16.40
CA ASN A 308 -18.93 -0.43 17.05
C ASN A 308 -19.17 -0.29 18.55
N VAL A 309 -18.22 -0.77 19.36
CA VAL A 309 -18.37 -0.81 20.82
C VAL A 309 -17.16 -0.20 21.50
N ILE A 310 -17.42 0.81 22.35
CA ILE A 310 -16.41 1.55 23.10
C ILE A 310 -16.60 1.21 24.58
N GLY A 311 -15.69 0.39 25.11
CA GLY A 311 -15.60 0.09 26.54
C GLY A 311 -14.90 1.24 27.27
N PHE A 312 -15.64 2.04 28.04
CA PHE A 312 -15.08 3.20 28.75
C PHE A 312 -14.70 2.84 30.18
N ASN A 313 -13.40 2.62 30.43
CA ASN A 313 -12.85 2.32 31.76
C ASN A 313 -13.51 1.06 32.38
N ALA A 314 -13.87 0.14 31.48
CA ALA A 314 -14.49 -1.16 31.73
C ALA A 314 -13.47 -2.14 32.33
N ASP A 315 -13.93 -3.05 33.19
CA ASP A 315 -13.06 -4.10 33.74
C ASP A 315 -12.82 -5.27 32.76
N SER A 316 -11.98 -6.23 33.12
CA SER A 316 -11.61 -7.33 32.23
C SER A 316 -12.75 -8.26 31.81
N GLU A 317 -13.86 -8.32 32.57
CA GLU A 317 -15.03 -9.13 32.25
C GLU A 317 -15.95 -8.35 31.30
N ALA A 318 -16.20 -7.07 31.59
CA ALA A 318 -16.89 -6.14 30.69
C ALA A 318 -16.17 -5.99 29.33
N GLN A 319 -14.84 -5.81 29.33
CA GLN A 319 -14.03 -5.75 28.11
C GLN A 319 -14.15 -7.02 27.26
N GLN A 320 -14.23 -8.22 27.87
CA GLN A 320 -14.41 -9.44 27.11
C GLN A 320 -15.81 -9.49 26.47
N GLN A 321 -16.85 -9.19 27.24
CA GLN A 321 -18.23 -9.22 26.74
C GLN A 321 -18.45 -8.20 25.62
N LEU A 322 -18.07 -6.93 25.83
CA LEU A 322 -18.21 -5.85 24.85
C LEU A 322 -17.41 -6.11 23.56
N LYS A 323 -16.26 -6.81 23.67
CA LYS A 323 -15.48 -7.26 22.52
C LYS A 323 -16.12 -8.42 21.76
N GLU A 324 -16.79 -9.33 22.46
CA GLU A 324 -17.55 -10.42 21.83
C GLU A 324 -18.84 -9.88 21.14
N VAL A 325 -19.49 -8.87 21.73
CA VAL A 325 -20.60 -8.09 21.12
C VAL A 325 -20.17 -7.48 19.78
N ALA A 326 -19.11 -6.65 19.77
CA ALA A 326 -18.60 -6.04 18.55
C ALA A 326 -18.21 -7.08 17.49
N LYS A 327 -17.50 -8.14 17.91
CA LYS A 327 -17.04 -9.21 17.01
C LYS A 327 -18.19 -9.97 16.34
N GLU A 328 -19.24 -10.33 17.09
CA GLU A 328 -20.38 -11.07 16.51
C GLU A 328 -21.31 -10.17 15.69
N ALA A 329 -21.26 -8.85 15.89
CA ALA A 329 -21.81 -7.86 14.98
C ALA A 329 -20.85 -7.39 13.87
N GLY A 330 -19.62 -7.93 13.80
CA GLY A 330 -18.61 -7.57 12.82
C GLY A 330 -18.20 -6.08 12.82
N GLY A 331 -18.30 -5.38 13.96
CA GLY A 331 -17.82 -4.01 14.13
C GLY A 331 -16.52 -3.93 14.94
N ALA A 332 -16.02 -2.71 15.14
CA ALA A 332 -14.81 -2.45 15.92
C ALA A 332 -15.06 -2.52 17.44
N TYR A 333 -14.03 -2.91 18.20
CA TYR A 333 -14.02 -2.80 19.66
C TYR A 333 -12.83 -1.98 20.13
N ALA A 334 -13.11 -0.94 20.90
CA ALA A 334 -12.11 -0.10 21.57
C ALA A 334 -12.27 -0.18 23.09
N ASN A 335 -11.14 -0.04 23.81
CA ASN A 335 -11.14 0.18 25.26
C ASN A 335 -10.42 1.50 25.55
N VAL A 336 -11.15 2.45 26.11
CA VAL A 336 -10.67 3.81 26.41
C VAL A 336 -10.74 4.07 27.90
N ASN A 337 -9.74 4.70 28.51
CA ASN A 337 -9.62 4.82 29.96
C ASN A 337 -9.90 6.24 30.49
N ASN A 338 -10.11 7.21 29.58
CA ASN A 338 -10.29 8.64 29.85
C ASN A 338 -10.84 9.34 28.58
N ALA A 339 -11.27 10.60 28.71
CA ALA A 339 -11.73 11.45 27.62
C ALA A 339 -10.74 11.57 26.44
N GLU A 340 -9.43 11.67 26.67
CA GLU A 340 -8.45 11.78 25.57
C GLU A 340 -8.42 10.52 24.69
N GLU A 341 -8.49 9.34 25.30
CA GLU A 341 -8.60 8.06 24.59
C GLU A 341 -9.96 7.91 23.89
N LEU A 342 -11.06 8.33 24.52
CA LEU A 342 -12.40 8.33 23.93
C LEU A 342 -12.49 9.27 22.70
N ARG A 343 -11.89 10.46 22.81
CA ARG A 343 -11.76 11.44 21.72
C ARG A 343 -10.95 10.86 20.57
N ASN A 344 -9.80 10.23 20.84
CA ASN A 344 -8.95 9.64 19.80
C ASN A 344 -9.64 8.48 19.05
N GLU A 345 -10.54 7.74 19.70
CA GLU A 345 -11.35 6.71 19.03
C GLU A 345 -12.43 7.34 18.12
N PHE A 346 -13.11 8.38 18.59
CA PHE A 346 -14.03 9.13 17.75
C PHE A 346 -13.33 9.90 16.62
N GLU A 347 -12.12 10.43 16.80
CA GLU A 347 -11.36 11.09 15.72
C GLU A 347 -10.98 10.11 14.59
N GLN A 348 -10.53 8.89 14.91
CA GLN A 348 -10.33 7.83 13.89
C GLN A 348 -11.64 7.54 13.13
N THR A 349 -12.77 7.57 13.83
CA THR A 349 -14.10 7.40 13.22
C THR A 349 -14.50 8.60 12.32
N LYS A 350 -14.10 9.83 12.67
CA LYS A 350 -14.38 11.03 11.86
C LYS A 350 -13.70 11.01 10.50
N ASP A 351 -12.55 10.35 10.36
CA ASP A 351 -11.91 10.24 9.05
C ASP A 351 -12.73 9.34 8.11
N ILE A 352 -13.31 8.25 8.61
CA ILE A 352 -14.29 7.42 7.86
C ILE A 352 -15.54 8.24 7.47
N LEU A 353 -16.02 9.12 8.35
CA LEU A 353 -17.15 10.02 8.05
C LEU A 353 -16.81 11.05 6.96
N LYS A 354 -15.60 11.62 6.98
CA LYS A 354 -15.11 12.54 5.93
C LYS A 354 -14.92 11.81 4.60
N GLU A 355 -14.51 10.54 4.63
CA GLU A 355 -14.41 9.69 3.44
C GLU A 355 -15.79 9.39 2.84
N TRP A 356 -16.81 9.09 3.66
CA TRP A 356 -18.20 9.00 3.20
C TRP A 356 -18.68 10.32 2.57
N GLU A 357 -18.40 11.45 3.21
CA GLU A 357 -18.83 12.77 2.71
C GLU A 357 -18.19 13.08 1.35
N GLN A 358 -16.88 12.84 1.22
CA GLN A 358 -16.13 13.01 -0.02
C GLN A 358 -16.61 12.05 -1.12
N TRP A 359 -16.83 10.77 -0.79
CA TRP A 359 -17.39 9.78 -1.73
C TRP A 359 -18.77 10.22 -2.23
N ARG A 360 -19.67 10.62 -1.33
CA ARG A 360 -21.03 11.06 -1.70
C ARG A 360 -21.01 12.34 -2.52
N ILE A 361 -20.17 13.31 -2.16
CA ILE A 361 -19.97 14.53 -2.95
C ILE A 361 -19.41 14.18 -4.34
N GLY A 362 -18.53 13.17 -4.46
CA GLY A 362 -18.11 12.62 -5.76
C GLY A 362 -19.27 12.02 -6.55
N ALA A 363 -20.00 11.08 -5.95
CA ALA A 363 -21.12 10.35 -6.56
C ALA A 363 -22.28 11.28 -7.02
N LEU A 364 -22.50 12.40 -6.33
CA LEU A 364 -23.50 13.40 -6.70
C LEU A 364 -23.04 14.40 -7.79
N ASN A 365 -21.74 14.42 -8.15
CA ASN A 365 -21.17 15.38 -9.14
C ASN A 365 -21.00 14.81 -10.57
N ASP A 366 -21.99 14.01 -11.01
CA ASP A 366 -22.42 13.76 -12.40
C ASP A 366 -21.35 13.90 -13.51
N ARG A 367 -20.56 12.82 -13.72
CA ARG A 367 -19.71 12.45 -14.88
C ARG A 367 -18.60 13.40 -15.35
N ASN A 368 -18.80 14.71 -15.30
CA ASN A 368 -17.88 15.71 -15.85
C ASN A 368 -16.59 15.85 -15.04
N TRP A 369 -16.64 15.53 -13.74
CA TRP A 369 -15.48 15.60 -12.83
C TRP A 369 -14.59 14.36 -12.94
N THR A 370 -15.18 13.16 -12.95
CA THR A 370 -14.49 11.89 -13.21
C THR A 370 -13.67 11.91 -14.51
N SER A 371 -14.25 12.46 -15.59
CA SER A 371 -13.55 12.62 -16.87
C SER A 371 -12.35 13.58 -16.77
N ALA A 372 -12.34 14.52 -15.83
CA ALA A 372 -11.22 15.42 -15.58
C ALA A 372 -10.09 14.73 -14.80
N ASN A 373 -10.40 13.97 -13.74
CA ASN A 373 -9.41 13.15 -13.01
C ASN A 373 -8.77 12.11 -13.94
N ALA A 374 -9.57 11.27 -14.60
CA ALA A 374 -9.06 10.31 -15.57
C ALA A 374 -8.23 10.99 -16.69
N THR A 375 -8.59 12.20 -17.12
CA THR A 375 -7.74 12.95 -18.07
C THR A 375 -6.40 13.39 -17.43
N VAL A 376 -6.37 13.75 -16.15
CA VAL A 376 -5.11 14.03 -15.42
C VAL A 376 -4.27 12.76 -15.29
N ASP A 377 -4.86 11.63 -14.92
CA ASP A 377 -4.10 10.41 -14.62
C ASP A 377 -3.62 9.67 -15.86
N ILE A 378 -4.39 9.66 -16.96
CA ILE A 378 -3.90 9.19 -18.27
C ILE A 378 -2.77 10.08 -18.80
N ASN A 379 -2.80 11.40 -18.52
CA ASN A 379 -1.66 12.28 -18.81
C ASN A 379 -0.46 11.99 -17.89
N ASN A 380 -0.68 11.73 -16.59
CA ASN A 380 0.37 11.38 -15.64
C ASN A 380 1.06 10.06 -16.02
N PHE A 381 0.30 9.05 -16.44
CA PHE A 381 0.78 7.79 -17.00
C PHE A 381 1.70 8.06 -18.21
N SER A 382 1.21 8.78 -19.22
CA SER A 382 1.99 9.06 -20.44
C SER A 382 3.26 9.87 -20.14
N ILE A 383 3.20 10.85 -19.24
CA ILE A 383 4.36 11.63 -18.77
C ILE A 383 5.37 10.74 -18.04
N THR A 384 4.90 9.88 -17.13
CA THR A 384 5.75 8.98 -16.35
C THR A 384 6.41 7.93 -17.24
N TRP A 385 5.65 7.30 -18.13
CA TRP A 385 6.17 6.37 -19.14
C TRP A 385 7.25 7.04 -20.02
N ASN A 386 6.98 8.21 -20.58
CA ASN A 386 7.94 8.97 -21.40
C ASN A 386 9.20 9.36 -20.62
N ASN A 387 9.08 9.68 -19.32
CA ASN A 387 10.23 9.99 -18.47
C ASN A 387 11.05 8.75 -18.14
N ASN A 388 10.39 7.63 -17.81
CA ASN A 388 11.04 6.38 -17.38
C ASN A 388 11.70 5.66 -18.56
N ALA A 389 11.05 5.58 -19.73
CA ALA A 389 11.68 5.10 -20.96
C ALA A 389 12.90 5.96 -21.34
N ARG A 390 12.82 7.28 -21.13
CA ARG A 390 13.97 8.18 -21.33
C ARG A 390 15.05 8.00 -20.26
N ALA A 391 14.68 7.67 -19.02
CA ALA A 391 15.63 7.35 -17.96
C ALA A 391 16.41 6.07 -18.31
N GLN A 392 15.72 5.03 -18.78
CA GLN A 392 16.27 3.77 -19.27
C GLN A 392 17.39 4.00 -20.31
N VAL A 393 17.07 4.60 -21.46
CA VAL A 393 18.04 4.75 -22.56
C VAL A 393 19.22 5.67 -22.19
N ASN A 394 19.01 6.66 -21.31
CA ASN A 394 20.13 7.46 -20.77
C ASN A 394 21.01 6.66 -19.80
N SER A 395 20.41 5.82 -18.95
CA SER A 395 21.11 4.90 -18.04
C SER A 395 21.98 3.93 -18.85
N GLU A 396 21.41 3.30 -19.88
CA GLU A 396 22.10 2.42 -20.82
C GLU A 396 23.23 3.13 -21.58
N TYR A 397 23.00 4.36 -22.07
CA TYR A 397 24.01 5.16 -22.76
C TYR A 397 25.19 5.53 -21.86
N ASN A 398 24.94 5.85 -20.59
CA ASN A 398 25.97 6.17 -19.62
C ASN A 398 26.73 4.91 -19.20
N ALA A 399 26.01 3.82 -18.90
CA ALA A 399 26.56 2.49 -18.62
C ALA A 399 27.51 2.01 -19.74
N MET A 400 27.05 2.01 -20.99
CA MET A 400 27.87 1.67 -22.15
C MET A 400 29.10 2.57 -22.30
N SER A 401 29.01 3.86 -21.92
CA SER A 401 30.14 4.78 -22.02
C SER A 401 31.20 4.52 -20.94
N LEU A 402 30.77 4.20 -19.70
CA LEU A 402 31.68 3.75 -18.63
C LEU A 402 32.41 2.46 -19.00
N LEU A 403 31.74 1.52 -19.66
CA LEU A 403 32.35 0.26 -20.09
C LEU A 403 33.40 0.42 -21.20
N VAL A 404 33.31 1.49 -22.02
CA VAL A 404 34.38 1.86 -22.95
C VAL A 404 35.56 2.49 -22.21
N ASP A 405 35.31 3.32 -21.19
CA ASP A 405 36.37 3.93 -20.37
C ASP A 405 37.11 2.89 -19.50
N GLU A 406 36.43 1.82 -19.06
CA GLU A 406 37.00 0.65 -18.35
C GLU A 406 37.51 -0.47 -19.31
N GLU A 407 37.72 -0.16 -20.59
CA GLU A 407 38.28 -1.05 -21.63
C GLU A 407 37.52 -2.38 -21.85
N LYS A 408 36.25 -2.51 -21.40
CA LYS A 408 35.43 -3.73 -21.55
C LYS A 408 34.97 -3.98 -23.00
N PHE A 409 34.89 -2.94 -23.84
CA PHE A 409 34.72 -3.06 -25.29
C PHE A 409 35.16 -1.78 -26.03
N THR A 410 35.32 -1.85 -27.35
CA THR A 410 35.83 -0.74 -28.16
C THR A 410 34.76 0.29 -28.54
N TYR A 411 35.19 1.51 -28.87
CA TYR A 411 34.32 2.56 -29.40
C TYR A 411 33.62 2.17 -30.73
N GLU A 412 34.16 1.23 -31.51
CA GLU A 412 33.48 0.75 -32.73
C GLU A 412 32.32 -0.20 -32.40
N GLN A 413 32.43 -0.98 -31.32
CA GLN A 413 31.36 -1.87 -30.80
C GLN A 413 30.28 -1.10 -30.02
N LEU A 414 30.58 0.12 -29.56
CA LEU A 414 29.63 1.00 -28.87
C LEU A 414 28.41 1.39 -29.74
N GLN A 415 28.59 1.56 -31.06
CA GLN A 415 27.50 2.04 -31.91
C GLN A 415 26.39 1.00 -32.14
N PRO A 416 26.66 -0.27 -32.50
CA PRO A 416 25.62 -1.30 -32.58
C PRO A 416 24.79 -1.44 -31.30
N MET A 417 25.41 -1.39 -30.12
CA MET A 417 24.68 -1.47 -28.85
C MET A 417 23.84 -0.20 -28.56
N LYS A 418 24.27 0.98 -29.01
CA LYS A 418 23.45 2.19 -28.97
C LYS A 418 22.31 2.18 -29.97
N ASP A 419 22.47 1.53 -31.12
CA ASP A 419 21.41 1.35 -32.10
C ASP A 419 20.31 0.41 -31.55
N LEU A 420 20.69 -0.67 -30.84
CA LEU A 420 19.76 -1.54 -30.10
C LEU A 420 19.00 -0.78 -28.99
N ALA A 421 19.71 -0.02 -28.17
CA ALA A 421 19.13 0.82 -27.13
C ALA A 421 18.16 1.89 -27.68
N THR A 422 18.48 2.45 -28.85
CA THR A 422 17.58 3.38 -29.56
C THR A 422 16.31 2.66 -30.02
N ALA A 423 16.43 1.48 -30.63
CA ALA A 423 15.28 0.71 -31.10
C ALA A 423 14.35 0.28 -29.95
N ASN A 424 14.92 -0.14 -28.81
CA ASN A 424 14.17 -0.49 -27.60
C ASN A 424 13.43 0.73 -27.01
N TYR A 425 14.08 1.90 -27.00
CA TYR A 425 13.45 3.16 -26.58
C TYR A 425 12.34 3.63 -27.54
N ASP A 426 12.55 3.54 -28.86
CA ASP A 426 11.54 3.94 -29.85
C ASP A 426 10.31 3.01 -29.77
N LEU A 427 10.50 1.69 -29.57
CA LEU A 427 9.42 0.73 -29.35
C LEU A 427 8.68 0.97 -28.01
N ALA A 428 9.41 1.35 -26.95
CA ALA A 428 8.79 1.77 -25.70
C ALA A 428 7.94 3.03 -25.87
N LEU A 429 8.37 4.00 -26.69
CA LEU A 429 7.57 5.20 -26.99
C LEU A 429 6.31 4.88 -27.81
N GLU A 430 6.39 3.95 -28.76
CA GLU A 430 5.23 3.46 -29.53
C GLU A 430 4.22 2.78 -28.58
N THR A 431 4.68 1.81 -27.79
CA THR A 431 3.88 1.10 -26.77
C THR A 431 3.18 2.05 -25.78
N GLY A 432 3.90 3.05 -25.26
CA GLY A 432 3.34 4.04 -24.33
C GLY A 432 2.39 5.05 -24.98
N SER A 433 2.44 5.19 -26.31
CA SER A 433 1.46 5.96 -27.08
C SER A 433 0.19 5.15 -27.31
N ASP A 434 0.32 3.86 -27.63
CA ASP A 434 -0.80 2.96 -27.88
C ASP A 434 -1.64 2.77 -26.60
N PHE A 435 -1.01 2.45 -25.46
CA PHE A 435 -1.71 2.41 -24.16
C PHE A 435 -2.39 3.74 -23.81
N TYR A 436 -1.79 4.89 -24.16
CA TYR A 436 -2.44 6.18 -23.96
C TYR A 436 -3.69 6.35 -24.85
N GLU A 437 -3.65 5.94 -26.12
CA GLU A 437 -4.84 5.99 -26.99
C GLU A 437 -5.94 5.01 -26.54
N GLU A 438 -5.59 3.82 -26.06
CA GLU A 438 -6.53 2.86 -25.48
C GLU A 438 -7.21 3.41 -24.21
N LEU A 439 -6.43 3.98 -23.28
CA LEU A 439 -6.96 4.63 -22.07
C LEU A 439 -7.87 5.83 -22.41
N GLN A 440 -7.55 6.62 -23.45
CA GLN A 440 -8.44 7.69 -23.91
C GLN A 440 -9.73 7.15 -24.53
N GLN A 441 -9.67 6.06 -25.31
CA GLN A 441 -10.87 5.40 -25.86
C GLN A 441 -11.76 4.86 -24.72
N VAL A 442 -11.17 4.18 -23.74
CA VAL A 442 -11.84 3.70 -22.53
C VAL A 442 -12.59 4.83 -21.82
N LYS A 443 -11.95 5.98 -21.63
CA LYS A 443 -12.56 7.16 -21.00
C LYS A 443 -13.73 7.76 -21.82
N GLU A 444 -13.77 7.56 -23.14
CA GLU A 444 -14.89 7.98 -23.99
C GLU A 444 -16.01 6.94 -24.10
N GLU A 445 -15.71 5.63 -23.99
CA GLU A 445 -16.67 4.53 -24.13
C GLU A 445 -17.31 4.10 -22.80
N GLY A 446 -16.57 4.16 -21.68
CA GLY A 446 -17.05 3.86 -20.32
C GLY A 446 -16.78 2.42 -19.83
N ILE A 447 -16.96 2.18 -18.52
CA ILE A 447 -16.55 0.94 -17.82
C ILE A 447 -17.11 -0.35 -18.44
N GLU A 448 -18.34 -0.37 -18.97
CA GLU A 448 -18.90 -1.55 -19.65
C GLU A 448 -18.11 -1.99 -20.91
N GLY A 449 -17.21 -1.15 -21.43
CA GLY A 449 -16.24 -1.50 -22.49
C GLY A 449 -14.81 -1.79 -22.00
N MET A 450 -14.54 -1.64 -20.69
CA MET A 450 -13.21 -1.88 -20.09
C MET A 450 -12.96 -3.36 -19.88
N GLU A 451 -13.81 -4.04 -19.10
CA GLU A 451 -13.61 -5.43 -18.68
C GLU A 451 -13.23 -6.33 -19.85
N GLN A 452 -14.00 -6.27 -20.95
CA GLN A 452 -13.82 -7.13 -22.11
C GLN A 452 -12.53 -6.84 -22.90
N LYS A 453 -12.06 -5.60 -22.99
CA LYS A 453 -10.78 -5.27 -23.63
C LYS A 453 -9.59 -5.62 -22.75
N ILE A 454 -9.72 -5.44 -21.43
CA ILE A 454 -8.71 -5.84 -20.45
C ILE A 454 -8.63 -7.38 -20.38
N GLU A 455 -9.74 -8.09 -20.55
CA GLU A 455 -9.80 -9.55 -20.61
C GLU A 455 -9.22 -10.09 -21.94
N ASP A 456 -9.50 -9.46 -23.09
CA ASP A 456 -8.80 -9.73 -24.37
C ASP A 456 -7.28 -9.39 -24.30
N ALA A 457 -6.86 -8.53 -23.35
CA ALA A 457 -5.47 -8.17 -23.09
C ALA A 457 -4.82 -8.96 -21.93
N LYS A 458 -5.56 -9.82 -21.23
CA LYS A 458 -5.04 -10.76 -20.23
C LYS A 458 -4.77 -12.11 -20.94
N PRO A 459 -3.66 -12.80 -20.64
CA PRO A 459 -3.39 -14.08 -21.27
C PRO A 459 -4.41 -15.15 -20.85
N ASP A 460 -4.86 -15.97 -21.81
CA ASP A 460 -5.48 -17.27 -21.55
C ASP A 460 -4.58 -18.08 -20.60
N GLY A 461 -5.07 -18.38 -19.38
CA GLY A 461 -4.23 -18.97 -18.33
C GLY A 461 -3.86 -20.45 -18.56
N GLU A 462 -2.59 -20.78 -18.31
CA GLU A 462 -2.07 -22.17 -18.18
C GLU A 462 -2.11 -22.70 -16.73
#